data_AF-A0A938SJ57-F1
#
_entry.id   AF-A0A938SJ57-F1
#
_cell.length_a   1.000
_cell.length_b   1.000
_cell.length_c   1.000
_cell.angle_alpha   90.00
_cell.angle_beta   90.00
_cell.angle_gamma   90.00
#
_symmetry.space_group_name_H-M   'P 1'
#
loop_
_entity.id
_entity.type
_entity.pdbx_description
1 polymer ?
#
loop_
_entity_poly.entity_id
_entity_poly.type
_entity_poly.pdbx_seq_one_letter_code
_entity_poly.pdbx_strand_id
1 'polypeptide(L)' 'FVFGAIIALVSCYKGFQAGEGAEGVGRAATESVVVSFMSILIANFFLTLMMG' A
#
# COMPACT_ATOMS: atom_id res chain seq x y z
N PHE A 1 10.18 -9.57 3.93
CA PHE A 1 10.27 -9.36 2.47
C PHE A 1 8.91 -9.07 1.85
N VAL A 2 7.92 -9.97 1.99
CA VAL A 2 6.56 -9.83 1.37
C VAL A 2 5.89 -8.48 1.65
N PHE A 3 5.84 -8.04 2.90
CA PHE A 3 5.21 -6.75 3.25
C PHE A 3 5.91 -5.54 2.63
N GLY A 4 7.24 -5.55 2.55
CA GLY A 4 8.00 -4.47 1.91
C GLY A 4 7.75 -4.39 0.41
N ALA A 5 7.63 -5.53 -0.27
CA ALA A 5 7.27 -5.57 -1.69
C ALA A 5 5.86 -5.02 -1.94
N ILE A 6 4.90 -5.36 -1.07
CA ILE A 6 3.52 -4.84 -1.14
C ILE A 6 3.51 -3.31 -0.98
N ILE A 7 4.19 -2.79 0.05
CA ILE A 7 4.25 -1.34 0.31
C ILE A 7 4.89 -0.63 -0.89
N ALA A 8 6.03 -1.12 -1.39
CA ALA A 8 6.72 -0.49 -2.52
C ALA A 8 5.83 -0.44 -3.77
N LEU A 9 5.17 -1.54 -4.13
CA LEU A 9 4.25 -1.60 -5.27
C LEU A 9 3.07 -0.63 -5.10
N VAL A 10 2.41 -0.64 -3.94
CA VAL A 10 1.25 0.21 -3.69
C VAL A 10 1.64 1.69 -3.67
N SER A 11 2.78 2.03 -3.07
CA SER A 11 3.30 3.40 -3.04
C SER A 11 3.75 3.90 -4.41
N CYS A 12 4.42 3.09 -5.21
CA CYS A 12 4.73 3.45 -6.59
C CYS A 12 3.47 3.62 -7.43
N TYR A 13 2.49 2.73 -7.29
CA TYR A 13 1.23 2.79 -8.04
C TYR A 13 0.43 4.06 -7.70
N LYS A 14 0.24 4.34 -6.41
CA LYS A 14 -0.47 5.54 -5.95
C LYS A 14 0.29 6.83 -6.24
N GLY A 15 1.62 6.81 -6.16
CA GLY A 15 2.46 7.94 -6.56
C GLY A 15 2.39 8.25 -8.05
N PHE A 16 2.30 7.22 -8.91
CA PHE A 16 2.16 7.40 -10.36
C PHE A 16 0.78 7.93 -10.77
N GLN A 17 -0.25 7.67 -9.96
CA GLN A 17 -1.61 8.21 -10.12
C GLN A 17 -1.88 9.44 -9.27
N ALA A 18 -0.84 10.03 -8.66
CA ALA A 18 -1.00 11.23 -7.84
C ALA A 18 -1.51 12.38 -8.72
N GLY A 19 -2.48 13.14 -8.20
CA GLY A 19 -2.97 14.34 -8.85
C GLY A 19 -1.90 15.43 -8.89
N GLU A 20 -2.13 16.46 -9.71
CA GLU A 20 -1.21 17.58 -9.84
C GLU A 20 -1.09 18.39 -8.54
N GLY A 21 0.08 18.98 -8.32
CA GLY A 21 0.35 19.84 -7.18
C GLY A 21 0.60 19.09 -5.86
N ALA A 22 1.05 19.84 -4.85
CA ALA A 22 1.44 19.29 -3.55
C ALA A 22 0.27 18.67 -2.79
N GLU A 23 -0.94 19.23 -2.94
CA GLU A 23 -2.16 18.71 -2.31
C GLU A 23 -2.55 17.34 -2.88
N GLY A 24 -2.46 17.17 -4.20
CA GLY A 24 -2.69 15.89 -4.87
C GLY A 24 -1.71 14.80 -4.43
N VAL A 25 -0.43 15.16 -4.30
CA VAL A 25 0.62 14.26 -3.78
C VAL A 25 0.38 13.88 -2.31
N GLY A 26 0.01 14.84 -1.45
CA GLY A 26 -0.29 14.57 -0.04
C GLY A 26 -1.49 13.64 0.13
N ARG A 27 -2.53 13.83 -0.69
CA ARG A 27 -3.70 12.94 -0.73
C ARG A 27 -3.32 11.55 -1.23
N ALA A 28 -2.55 11.45 -2.31
CA ALA A 28 -2.06 10.17 -2.83
C ALA A 28 -1.19 9.41 -1.83
N ALA A 29 -0.37 10.12 -1.04
CA ALA A 29 0.43 9.53 0.03
C ALA A 29 -0.47 8.94 1.14
N THR A 30 -1.51 9.66 1.55
CA THR A 30 -2.48 9.18 2.55
C THR A 30 -3.22 7.95 2.05
N GLU A 31 -3.73 7.99 0.81
CA GLU A 31 -4.39 6.85 0.19
C GLU A 31 -3.44 5.66 0.02
N SER A 32 -2.16 5.89 -0.31
CA SER A 32 -1.14 4.85 -0.38
C SER A 32 -0.95 4.14 0.95
N VAL A 33 -0.86 4.87 2.06
CA VAL A 33 -0.68 4.27 3.39
C VAL A 33 -1.88 3.40 3.76
N VAL A 34 -3.10 3.89 3.51
CA VAL A 34 -4.33 3.13 3.81
C VAL A 34 -4.40 1.84 3.00
N VAL A 35 -4.15 1.90 1.68
CA VAL A 35 -4.18 0.72 0.80
C VAL A 35 -3.06 -0.26 1.15
N SER A 36 -1.86 0.23 1.45
CA SER A 36 -0.74 -0.60 1.91
C SER A 36 -1.09 -1.31 3.23
N PHE A 37 -1.72 -0.61 4.16
CA PHE A 37 -2.10 -1.20 5.45
C PHE A 37 -3.16 -2.29 5.30
N MET A 38 -4.20 -2.05 4.48
CA MET A 38 -5.22 -3.07 4.20
C MET A 38 -4.65 -4.29 3.48
N SER A 39 -3.78 -4.09 2.49
CA SER A 39 -3.14 -5.20 1.76
C SER A 39 -2.20 -6.02 2.65
N ILE A 40 -1.48 -5.40 3.58
CA ILE A 40 -0.68 -6.10 4.59
C ILE A 40 -1.57 -6.95 5.50
N LEU A 41 -2.69 -6.42 5.99
CA LEU A 41 -3.63 -7.17 6.83
C LEU A 41 -4.16 -8.41 6.11
N ILE A 42 -4.58 -8.25 4.85
CA ILE A 42 -5.06 -9.36 4.03
C ILE A 42 -3.96 -10.39 3.82
N ALA A 43 -2.75 -9.96 3.44
CA ALA A 43 -1.61 -10.85 3.26
C ALA A 43 -1.24 -11.58 4.56
N ASN A 44 -1.34 -10.90 5.70
CA ASN A 44 -1.08 -11.49 7.02
C ASN A 44 -2.12 -12.56 7.38
N PHE A 45 -3.41 -12.32 7.09
CA PHE A 45 -4.47 -13.31 7.27
C PHE A 45 -4.22 -14.57 6.45
N PHE A 46 -3.88 -14.41 5.16
CA PHE A 46 -3.55 -15.56 4.30
C PHE A 46 -2.28 -16.29 4.76
N LEU A 47 -1.23 -15.57 5.15
CA LEU A 47 -0.02 -16.18 5.71
C LEU A 47 -0.31 -16.98 6.97
N THR A 48 -1.14 -16.45 7.86
CA THR A 48 -1.54 -17.12 9.10
C THR A 48 -2.36 -18.37 8.79
N LEU A 49 -3.29 -18.31 7.83
CA LEU A 49 -4.06 -19.48 7.38
C LEU A 49 -3.20 -20.56 6.71
N MET A 50 -2.18 -20.18 5.95
CA MET A 50 -1.30 -21.14 5.27
C MET A 50 -0.29 -21.81 6.22
N MET A 51 0.06 -21.11 7.29
CA MET A 51 1.09 -21.54 8.24
C MET A 51 0.50 -22.21 9.49
N GLY A 52 -0.79 -21.99 9.75
CA GLY A 52 -1.59 -22.66 10.78
C GLY A 52 -2.22 -23.96 10.32
#